data_AF-A0A7W1SFX0-F1
#
_entry.id   AF-A0A7W1SFX0-F1
#
_cell.length_a   1.000
_cell.length_b   1.000
_cell.length_c   1.000
_cell.angle_alpha   90.00
_cell.angle_beta   90.00
_cell.angle_gamma   90.00
#
_symmetry.space_group_name_H-M   'P 1'
#
loop_
_entity.id
_entity.type
_entity.pdbx_description
1 polymer ?
#
loop_
_entity_poly.entity_id
_entity_poly.type
_entity_poly.pdbx_seq_one_letter_code
_entity_poly.pdbx_strand_id
1 'polypeptide(L)'
;MTGFLPGAIRYNVTTMELERIGWTSARAEAFAPHAAAGLVPARVSLEHTHIYRVLTAEGELLARVAGRLRHQAASRSDFPAVGDWVVVEPAPQSDARIVAVLPRRSRFSRRAAGDPAEEQIVAANIDT
;
A
#
# COMPACT_ATOMS: atom_id res chain seq x y z
N MET A 1 -24.72 2.59 -32.71
CA MET A 1 -23.29 2.93 -32.54
C MET A 1 -23.19 3.82 -31.31
N THR A 2 -22.92 3.24 -30.15
CA THR A 2 -22.78 3.99 -28.91
C THR A 2 -21.52 3.47 -28.23
N GLY A 3 -20.44 4.25 -28.33
CA GLY A 3 -19.16 3.93 -27.72
C GLY A 3 -19.26 4.09 -26.21
N PHE A 4 -19.20 2.97 -25.51
CA PHE A 4 -19.03 2.92 -24.06
C PHE A 4 -17.58 3.28 -23.76
N LEU A 5 -17.30 4.40 -23.09
CA LEU A 5 -15.95 4.79 -22.66
C LEU A 5 -15.51 3.84 -21.53
N PRO A 6 -14.53 2.94 -21.74
CA PRO A 6 -14.19 1.90 -20.76
C PRO A 6 -13.37 2.42 -19.55
N GLY A 7 -13.03 3.72 -19.52
CA GLY A 7 -12.11 4.29 -18.52
C GLY A 7 -12.79 4.85 -17.27
N ALA A 8 -13.87 5.62 -17.41
CA ALA A 8 -14.38 6.46 -16.33
C ALA A 8 -14.92 5.66 -15.13
N ILE A 9 -15.63 4.55 -15.39
CA ILE A 9 -16.19 3.70 -14.35
C ILE A 9 -15.06 2.99 -13.58
N ARG A 10 -14.04 2.48 -14.29
CA ARG A 10 -12.91 1.77 -13.68
C ARG A 10 -12.09 2.69 -12.77
N TYR A 11 -11.79 3.92 -13.20
CA TYR A 11 -11.06 4.90 -12.39
C TYR A 11 -11.80 5.31 -11.11
N ASN A 12 -13.13 5.45 -11.18
CA ASN A 12 -13.92 5.75 -9.98
C ASN A 12 -13.91 4.58 -9.00
N VAL A 13 -14.04 3.34 -9.48
CA VAL A 13 -14.01 2.15 -8.62
C VAL A 13 -12.65 1.98 -7.96
N THR A 14 -11.54 2.16 -8.69
CA THR A 14 -10.20 2.05 -8.10
C THR A 14 -9.93 3.14 -7.08
N THR A 15 -10.40 4.36 -7.33
CA THR A 15 -10.30 5.47 -6.36
C THR A 15 -11.14 5.19 -5.10
N MET A 16 -12.37 4.68 -5.26
CA MET A 16 -13.25 4.33 -4.14
C MET A 16 -12.65 3.25 -3.22
N GLU A 17 -11.97 2.24 -3.79
CA GLU A 17 -11.33 1.20 -2.98
C GLU A 17 -10.17 1.76 -2.15
N LEU A 18 -9.36 2.65 -2.74
CA LEU A 18 -8.30 3.34 -2.02
C LEU A 18 -8.88 4.22 -0.91
N GLU A 19 -9.97 4.94 -1.15
CA GLU A 19 -10.66 5.76 -0.15
C GLU A 19 -11.15 4.94 1.04
N ARG A 20 -11.67 3.72 0.82
CA ARG A 20 -12.07 2.80 1.90
C ARG A 20 -10.91 2.44 2.83
N ILE A 21 -9.70 2.27 2.28
CA ILE A 21 -8.48 2.04 3.07
C ILE A 21 -7.80 3.36 3.47
N GLY A 22 -8.50 4.49 3.33
CA GLY A 22 -8.17 5.78 3.91
C GLY A 22 -7.49 6.76 2.96
N TRP A 23 -7.38 6.50 1.66
CA TRP A 23 -6.80 7.41 0.68
C TRP A 23 -7.42 8.81 0.73
N THR A 24 -6.60 9.83 0.48
CA THR A 24 -7.02 11.24 0.56
C THR A 24 -6.38 12.05 -0.57
N SER A 25 -6.95 13.22 -0.87
CA SER A 25 -6.42 14.16 -1.87
C SER A 25 -4.94 14.48 -1.67
N ALA A 26 -4.50 14.65 -0.43
CA ALA A 26 -3.10 14.92 -0.13
C ALA A 26 -2.16 13.75 -0.43
N ARG A 27 -2.64 12.51 -0.29
CA ARG A 27 -1.85 11.33 -0.68
C ARG A 27 -1.83 11.19 -2.20
N ALA A 28 -2.92 11.54 -2.87
CA ALA A 28 -2.95 11.64 -4.33
C ALA A 28 -1.95 12.69 -4.85
N GLU A 29 -1.87 13.85 -4.21
CA GLU A 29 -0.90 14.90 -4.53
C GLU A 29 0.55 14.43 -4.30
N ALA A 30 0.83 13.81 -3.14
CA ALA A 30 2.15 13.25 -2.85
C ALA A 30 2.53 12.10 -3.82
N PHE A 31 1.54 11.37 -4.33
CA PHE A 31 1.72 10.29 -5.28
C PHE A 31 1.83 10.76 -6.74
N ALA A 32 1.31 11.94 -7.09
CA ALA A 32 1.27 12.44 -8.47
C ALA A 32 2.60 12.33 -9.24
N PRO A 33 3.78 12.60 -8.64
CA PRO A 33 5.06 12.44 -9.34
C PRO A 33 5.37 10.99 -9.78
N HIS A 34 4.72 10.00 -9.15
CA HIS A 34 4.94 8.57 -9.41
C HIS A 34 3.95 7.97 -10.41
N ALA A 35 2.81 8.63 -10.64
CA ALA A 35 1.70 8.09 -11.44
C ALA A 35 2.09 7.80 -12.90
N ALA A 36 3.02 8.57 -13.48
CA ALA A 36 3.44 8.44 -14.87
C ALA A 36 4.34 7.20 -15.13
N ALA A 37 4.85 6.55 -14.08
CA ALA A 37 5.84 5.48 -14.19
C ALA A 37 5.23 4.06 -14.09
N GLY A 38 3.90 3.92 -14.19
CA GLY A 38 3.22 2.62 -14.00
C GLY A 38 3.27 2.13 -12.54
N LEU A 39 3.62 3.01 -11.61
CA LEU A 39 3.60 2.74 -10.19
C LEU A 39 2.18 2.86 -9.67
N VAL A 40 1.88 2.19 -8.56
CA VAL A 40 0.57 2.21 -7.92
C VAL A 40 0.69 2.61 -6.44
N PRO A 41 -0.30 3.34 -5.90
CA PRO A 41 -0.36 3.60 -4.47
C PRO A 41 -0.85 2.35 -3.74
N ALA A 42 -0.24 2.07 -2.59
CA ALA A 42 -0.67 0.97 -1.74
C ALA A 42 -0.56 1.32 -0.25
N ARG A 43 -1.38 0.68 0.59
CA ARG A 43 -1.29 0.80 2.05
C ARG A 43 -0.72 -0.46 2.66
N VAL A 44 0.29 -0.34 3.52
CA VAL A 44 0.85 -1.50 4.23
C VAL A 44 -0.15 -2.03 5.24
N SER A 45 -0.57 -3.29 5.10
CA SER A 45 -1.47 -3.96 6.05
C SER A 45 -0.71 -4.87 7.01
N LEU A 46 0.41 -5.45 6.58
CA LEU A 46 1.22 -6.36 7.40
C LEU A 46 2.71 -6.22 7.07
N GLU A 47 3.56 -6.33 8.09
CA GLU A 47 5.02 -6.44 7.97
C GLU A 47 5.45 -7.79 8.55
N HIS A 48 6.15 -8.60 7.74
CA HIS A 48 6.77 -9.84 8.19
C HIS A 48 8.16 -10.01 7.55
N THR A 49 9.21 -9.85 8.34
CA THR A 49 10.62 -10.13 7.99
C THR A 49 10.97 -9.84 6.52
N HIS A 50 11.04 -8.55 6.17
CA HIS A 50 11.37 -8.03 4.82
C HIS A 50 10.31 -8.23 3.72
N ILE A 51 9.21 -8.89 4.02
CA ILE A 51 8.03 -9.01 3.16
C ILE A 51 6.92 -8.16 3.76
N TYR A 52 6.23 -7.43 2.89
CA TYR A 52 5.13 -6.56 3.22
C TYR A 52 3.89 -7.03 2.49
N ARG A 53 2.76 -7.01 3.18
CA ARG A 53 1.45 -7.13 2.56
C ARG A 53 0.91 -5.73 2.34
N VAL A 54 0.52 -5.43 1.11
CA VAL A 54 0.05 -4.10 0.73
C VAL A 54 -1.30 -4.17 0.02
N LEU A 55 -2.18 -3.23 0.35
CA LEU A 55 -3.51 -3.11 -0.23
C LEU A 55 -3.48 -2.04 -1.31
N THR A 56 -3.81 -2.44 -2.54
CA THR A 56 -3.96 -1.56 -3.71
C THR A 56 -5.43 -1.46 -4.10
N ALA A 57 -5.73 -0.59 -5.06
CA ALA A 57 -7.06 -0.51 -5.67
C ALA A 57 -7.50 -1.82 -6.37
N GLU A 58 -6.54 -2.64 -6.79
CA GLU A 58 -6.76 -3.87 -7.56
C GLU A 58 -6.74 -5.13 -6.67
N GLY A 59 -6.53 -4.93 -5.36
CA GLY A 59 -6.43 -6.00 -4.38
C GLY A 59 -5.08 -6.01 -3.67
N GLU A 60 -4.80 -7.12 -3.02
CA GLU A 60 -3.64 -7.28 -2.16
C GLU A 60 -2.42 -7.82 -2.92
N LEU A 61 -1.24 -7.30 -2.58
CA LEU A 61 0.04 -7.76 -3.13
C LEU A 61 1.02 -8.09 -1.98
N LEU A 62 1.88 -9.07 -2.24
CA LEU A 62 3.13 -9.22 -1.51
C LEU A 62 4.19 -8.32 -2.13
N ALA A 63 4.90 -7.58 -1.29
CA ALA A 63 5.89 -6.61 -1.73
C ALA A 63 7.15 -6.65 -0.87
N ARG A 64 8.28 -6.29 -1.48
CA ARG A 64 9.57 -6.11 -0.79
C ARG A 64 10.07 -4.70 -1.00
N VAL A 65 10.86 -4.22 -0.05
CA VAL A 65 11.57 -2.94 -0.21
C VAL A 65 12.59 -3.04 -1.35
N ALA A 66 12.52 -2.11 -2.30
CA ALA A 66 13.48 -2.01 -3.38
C ALA A 66 14.90 -1.76 -2.83
N GLY A 67 15.92 -2.33 -3.47
CA GLY A 67 17.31 -2.21 -3.02
C GLY A 67 17.75 -0.76 -2.84
N ARG A 68 17.32 0.15 -3.73
CA ARG A 68 17.60 1.59 -3.61
C ARG A 68 17.07 2.18 -2.29
N LEU A 69 15.83 1.87 -1.92
CA LEU A 69 15.22 2.37 -0.67
C LEU A 69 15.93 1.76 0.55
N ARG A 70 16.35 0.50 0.47
CA ARG A 70 17.17 -0.14 1.51
C ARG A 70 18.53 0.53 1.69
N HIS A 71 19.18 0.98 0.61
CA HIS A 71 20.46 1.69 0.67
C HIS A 71 20.34 3.13 1.15
N GLN A 72 19.19 3.77 0.94
CA GLN A 72 18.92 5.16 1.37
C GLN A 72 18.42 5.24 2.81
N ALA A 73 17.93 4.15 3.39
CA ALA A 73 17.46 4.10 4.76
C ALA A 73 18.64 4.29 5.74
N ALA A 74 18.59 5.37 6.52
CA ALA A 74 19.56 5.65 7.57
C ALA A 74 19.18 5.00 8.90
N SER A 75 17.88 4.74 9.09
CA SER A 75 17.32 4.15 10.30
C SER A 75 16.14 3.23 9.99
N ARG A 76 15.74 2.41 10.97
CA ARG A 76 14.53 1.56 10.86
C ARG A 76 13.26 2.38 10.60
N SER A 77 13.26 3.65 10.99
CA SER A 77 12.15 4.58 10.74
C SER A 77 11.91 4.85 9.26
N ASP A 78 12.91 4.63 8.41
CA ASP A 78 12.84 4.90 6.97
C ASP A 78 12.24 3.73 6.20
N PHE A 79 12.10 2.57 6.85
CA PHE A 79 11.37 1.44 6.30
C PHE A 79 9.86 1.66 6.43
N PRO A 80 9.06 1.09 5.50
CA PRO A 80 7.61 1.08 5.62
C PRO A 80 7.18 0.39 6.92
N ALA A 81 6.15 0.93 7.57
CA ALA A 81 5.48 0.34 8.72
C ALA A 81 4.01 0.09 8.41
N VAL A 82 3.34 -0.75 9.21
CA VAL A 82 1.90 -0.98 9.09
C VAL A 82 1.13 0.34 9.14
N GLY A 83 0.23 0.54 8.18
CA GLY A 83 -0.58 1.74 8.03
C GLY A 83 0.05 2.82 7.15
N ASP A 84 1.34 2.72 6.81
CA ASP A 84 2.00 3.63 5.88
C ASP A 84 1.43 3.48 4.47
N TRP A 85 1.46 4.58 3.73
CA TRP A 85 1.23 4.58 2.30
C TRP A 85 2.53 4.53 1.56
N VAL A 86 2.60 3.66 0.56
CA VAL A 86 3.79 3.36 -0.20
C VAL A 86 3.50 3.46 -1.69
N VAL A 87 4.57 3.67 -2.45
CA VAL A 87 4.60 3.61 -3.89
C VAL A 87 5.14 2.24 -4.27
N VAL A 88 4.37 1.51 -5.07
CA VAL A 88 4.67 0.13 -5.44
C VAL A 88 4.86 0.04 -6.94
N GLU A 89 5.90 -0.67 -7.35
CA GLU A 89 6.09 -1.19 -8.70
C GLU A 89 5.48 -2.61 -8.72
N PRO A 90 4.33 -2.83 -9.38
CA PRO A 90 3.73 -4.15 -9.49
C PRO A 90 4.60 -5.10 -10.31
N ALA A 91 4.65 -6.37 -9.92
CA ALA A 91 5.34 -7.41 -10.66
C ALA A 91 4.40 -8.61 -10.84
N PRO A 92 3.89 -8.89 -12.04
CA PRO A 92 2.92 -9.99 -12.24
C PRO A 92 3.47 -11.39 -11.96
N GLN A 93 4.80 -11.55 -12.01
CA GLN A 93 5.49 -12.85 -11.93
C GLN A 93 6.40 -12.97 -10.70
N SER A 94 6.40 -11.98 -9.80
CA SER A 94 7.21 -12.00 -8.58
C SER A 94 6.66 -11.03 -7.52
N ASP A 95 7.30 -10.94 -6.35
CA ASP A 95 6.93 -9.96 -5.33
C ASP A 95 7.04 -8.54 -5.89
N ALA A 96 6.01 -7.72 -5.65
CA ALA A 96 6.03 -6.31 -6.00
C ALA A 96 7.13 -5.55 -5.24
N ARG A 97 7.50 -4.36 -5.71
CA ARG A 97 8.58 -3.59 -5.09
C ARG A 97 8.08 -2.28 -4.50
N ILE A 98 8.32 -2.08 -3.20
CA ILE A 98 8.12 -0.80 -2.54
C ILE A 98 9.31 0.10 -2.90
N VAL A 99 9.03 1.13 -3.70
CA VAL A 99 10.05 2.06 -4.21
C VAL A 99 10.11 3.37 -3.43
N ALA A 100 9.03 3.74 -2.74
CA ALA A 100 8.98 4.92 -1.87
C ALA A 100 7.92 4.77 -0.77
N VAL A 101 8.10 5.50 0.33
CA VAL A 101 7.08 5.70 1.38
C VAL A 101 6.56 7.14 1.23
N LEU A 102 5.24 7.32 1.14
CA LEU A 102 4.63 8.65 1.07
C LEU A 102 4.77 9.38 2.42
N PRO A 103 4.73 10.73 2.45
CA PRO A 103 4.89 11.49 3.69
C PRO A 103 3.92 11.06 4.80
N ARG A 104 4.48 10.71 5.97
CA ARG A 104 3.68 10.36 7.16
C ARG A 104 3.06 11.63 7.76
N ARG A 105 1.74 11.80 7.60
CA ARG A 105 1.01 12.94 8.18
C ARG A 105 0.69 12.81 9.67
N SER A 106 0.61 11.59 10.18
CA SER A 106 0.38 11.33 11.61
C SER A 106 1.18 10.10 12.03
N ARG A 107 2.22 10.29 12.87
CA ARG A 107 2.70 9.19 13.70
C ARG A 107 1.59 8.91 14.72
N PHE A 108 0.71 7.98 14.40
CA PHE A 108 -0.21 7.43 15.39
C PHE A 108 0.60 6.47 16.28
N SER A 109 1.44 7.01 17.17
CA SER A 109 1.87 6.24 18.35
C SER A 109 0.63 6.14 19.24
N ARG A 110 -0.17 5.09 19.04
CA ARG A 110 -1.36 4.86 19.86
C ARG A 110 -0.88 4.77 21.32
N ARG A 111 -1.22 5.76 22.15
CA ARG A 111 -1.43 5.47 23.58
C ARG A 111 -2.51 4.41 23.59
N ALA A 112 -2.20 3.26 24.18
CA ALA A 112 -3.09 2.12 24.31
C ALA A 112 -4.47 2.58 24.77
N ALA A 113 -5.46 2.39 23.91
CA ALA A 113 -6.86 2.38 24.30
C ALA A 113 -7.34 0.95 24.09
N GLY A 114 -7.35 0.19 25.19
CA GLY A 114 -7.88 -1.16 25.28
C GLY A 114 -6.93 -2.25 24.82
N ASP A 115 -6.35 -2.95 25.79
CA ASP A 115 -6.17 -4.40 25.68
C ASP A 115 -7.56 -4.99 25.37
N PRO A 116 -7.67 -5.74 24.27
CA PRO A 116 -7.85 -7.17 24.46
C PRO A 116 -6.81 -7.92 23.64
N ALA A 117 -6.14 -8.85 24.32
CA ALA A 117 -5.69 -10.14 23.87
C ALA A 117 -5.47 -10.23 22.35
N GLU A 118 -4.21 -10.43 21.99
CA GLU A 118 -3.79 -11.17 20.81
C GLU A 118 -4.93 -11.95 20.14
N GLU A 119 -5.55 -11.36 19.13
CA GLU A 119 -6.07 -12.15 18.04
C GLU A 119 -5.19 -11.87 16.83
N GLN A 120 -3.99 -12.44 16.93
CA GLN A 120 -3.21 -12.81 15.78
C GLN A 120 -4.04 -13.84 15.00
N ILE A 121 -4.88 -13.39 14.07
CA ILE A 121 -5.53 -14.30 13.13
C ILE A 121 -4.47 -14.73 12.10
N VAL A 122 -3.85 -15.84 12.47
CA VAL A 122 -3.21 -16.86 11.63
C VAL A 122 -4.22 -17.26 10.54
N ALA A 123 -3.76 -17.43 9.29
CA ALA A 123 -4.57 -17.70 8.10
C ALA A 123 -5.88 -18.50 8.32
N ALA A 124 -6.97 -18.07 7.68
CA ALA A 124 -8.19 -18.86 7.54
C ALA A 124 -8.35 -19.29 6.07
N ASN A 125 -8.27 -20.59 5.81
CA ASN A 125 -8.75 -21.35 4.64
C ASN A 125 -8.98 -20.58 3.32
N ILE A 126 -8.11 -20.78 2.34
CA ILE A 126 -8.56 -20.87 0.94
C ILE A 126 -8.26 -22.29 0.48
N ASP A 127 -9.30 -23.13 0.54
CA ASP A 127 -9.30 -24.46 -0.07
C ASP A 127 -9.37 -24.34 -1.60
N THR A 128 -8.46 -25.07 -2.27
CA THR A 128 -8.39 -25.56 -3.67
C THR A 128 -8.82 -24.65 -4.83
#